data_AF-A0A2G7FK18-F1
#
_entry.id   AF-A0A2G7FK18-F1
#
_cell.length_a   1.000
_cell.length_b   1.000
_cell.length_c   1.000
_cell.angle_alpha   90.00
_cell.angle_beta   90.00
_cell.angle_gamma   90.00
#
_symmetry.space_group_name_H-M   'P 1'
#
loop_
_entity.id
_entity.type
_entity.pdbx_description
1 polymer ?
#
loop_
_entity_poly.entity_id
_entity_poly.type
_entity_poly.pdbx_seq_one_letter_code
_entity_poly.pdbx_strand_id
1 'polypeptide(L)'
;MASFRAIKLRTRSPGCVACRSWNLFQDAFEQSPSLRLEQLTHSDIRLYVSERCRQNRRFVNLLQREPDRARDLEAAVVDKASGLFLWVYMVVGSLLAGIQNGDGIADLHKRPTALPSDLEQPFERLLNTVEAFYFESLCHLMQLVQHAYQPLSLLTFYYTDEAVENALTDPIRHLGPIQVTHLHEEARRRLNSRSKGLLEAPSSPKGTIQYLHHTAKDFLHSPKVWARLTAGSNARFDANYALASAYIRHLKTLNSSRMATEEF
;
A
#
# COMPACT_ATOMS: atom_id res chain seq x y z
N MET A 1 -4.69 -0.04 35.60
CA MET A 1 -5.33 -1.35 35.84
C MET A 1 -6.49 -1.48 34.85
N ALA A 2 -6.21 -1.94 33.62
CA ALA A 2 -7.24 -2.10 32.60
C ALA A 2 -7.82 -3.52 32.70
N SER A 3 -9.09 -3.62 33.08
CA SER A 3 -9.82 -4.89 33.16
C SER A 3 -10.17 -5.37 31.75
N PHE A 4 -9.52 -6.44 31.29
CA PHE A 4 -9.96 -7.17 30.10
C PHE A 4 -11.21 -7.99 30.47
N ARG A 5 -12.39 -7.51 30.04
CA ARG A 5 -13.60 -8.33 30.05
C ARG A 5 -13.42 -9.45 29.03
N ALA A 6 -13.36 -10.69 29.52
CA ALA A 6 -13.44 -11.87 28.68
C ALA A 6 -14.69 -11.78 27.79
N ILE A 7 -14.49 -11.80 26.47
CA ILE A 7 -15.58 -11.91 25.51
C ILE A 7 -16.17 -13.30 25.67
N LYS A 8 -17.25 -13.42 26.45
CA LYS A 8 -18.07 -14.64 26.49
C LYS A 8 -18.82 -14.75 25.16
N LEU A 9 -18.20 -15.39 24.17
CA LEU A 9 -18.89 -15.85 22.97
C LEU A 9 -19.91 -16.92 23.42
N ARG A 10 -21.20 -16.62 23.24
CA ARG A 10 -22.33 -17.47 23.65
C ARG A 10 -22.58 -18.66 22.72
N THR A 11 -21.72 -18.87 21.73
CA THR A 11 -21.79 -19.94 20.73
C THR A 11 -20.40 -20.51 20.45
N ARG A 12 -20.29 -21.82 20.19
CA ARG A 12 -19.05 -22.49 19.74
C ARG A 12 -18.69 -22.01 18.32
N SER A 13 -18.19 -20.79 18.20
CA SER A 13 -17.66 -20.27 16.94
C SER A 13 -16.13 -20.34 17.01
N PRO A 14 -15.45 -21.10 16.13
CA PRO A 14 -14.00 -21.02 16.03
C PRO A 14 -13.61 -19.61 15.62
N GLY A 15 -12.78 -18.95 16.44
CA GLY A 15 -12.28 -17.61 16.20
C GLY A 15 -10.76 -17.64 16.08
N CYS A 16 -10.21 -16.92 15.09
CA CYS A 16 -8.78 -16.71 14.95
C CYS A 16 -8.41 -15.32 15.46
N VAL A 17 -7.39 -15.23 16.32
CA VAL A 17 -6.86 -13.96 16.82
C VAL A 17 -5.43 -13.82 16.32
N ALA A 18 -5.15 -12.75 15.58
CA ALA A 18 -3.80 -12.38 15.19
C ALA A 18 -3.28 -11.30 16.15
N CYS A 19 -2.10 -11.49 16.71
CA CYS A 19 -1.43 -10.52 17.58
C CYS A 19 0.07 -10.48 17.27
N ARG A 20 0.73 -9.35 17.58
CA ARG A 20 2.20 -9.29 17.61
C ARG A 20 2.71 -10.04 18.84
N SER A 21 3.93 -10.59 18.75
CA SER A 21 4.60 -11.42 19.75
C SER A 21 5.05 -10.63 21.00
N TRP A 22 4.10 -9.94 21.65
CA TRP A 22 4.32 -9.32 22.95
C TRP A 22 4.15 -10.36 24.06
N ASN A 23 5.01 -10.28 25.09
CA ASN A 23 5.01 -11.20 26.22
C ASN A 23 3.62 -11.31 26.88
N LEU A 24 2.89 -10.19 26.98
CA LEU A 24 1.53 -10.15 27.53
C LEU A 24 0.52 -11.03 26.78
N PHE A 25 0.68 -11.24 25.47
CA PHE A 25 -0.16 -12.14 24.69
C PHE A 25 0.37 -13.57 24.67
N GLN A 26 1.69 -13.77 24.79
CA GLN A 26 2.26 -15.10 24.99
C GLN A 26 1.81 -15.69 26.32
N ASP A 27 1.81 -14.91 27.39
CA ASP A 27 1.36 -15.34 28.72
C ASP A 27 -0.15 -15.62 28.75
N ALA A 28 -0.96 -14.80 28.06
CA ALA A 28 -2.42 -14.93 28.05
C ALA A 28 -2.93 -16.10 27.19
N PHE A 29 -2.17 -16.53 26.18
CA PHE A 29 -2.57 -17.55 25.21
C PHE A 29 -1.59 -18.74 25.13
N GLU A 30 -0.71 -18.91 26.12
CA GLU A 30 0.33 -19.95 26.17
C GLU A 30 -0.23 -21.36 25.93
N GLN A 31 -1.42 -21.63 26.47
CA GLN A 31 -2.09 -22.93 26.37
C GLN A 31 -2.95 -23.10 25.11
N SER A 32 -3.02 -22.09 24.24
CA SER A 32 -3.80 -22.14 22.98
C SER A 32 -2.91 -22.53 21.80
N PRO A 33 -3.43 -23.27 20.80
CA PRO A 33 -2.70 -23.52 19.56
C PRO A 33 -2.33 -22.19 18.90
N SER A 34 -1.04 -21.96 18.70
CA SER A 34 -0.53 -20.73 18.09
C SER A 34 0.26 -21.04 16.82
N LEU A 35 0.15 -20.13 15.84
CA LEU A 35 0.81 -20.25 14.56
C LEU A 35 1.76 -19.05 14.39
N ARG A 36 3.07 -19.30 14.35
CA ARG A 36 4.07 -18.27 14.10
C ARG A 36 4.24 -18.06 12.60
N LEU A 37 3.55 -17.06 12.05
CA LEU A 37 3.59 -16.72 10.63
C LEU A 37 5.02 -16.50 10.11
N GLU A 38 5.91 -15.95 10.94
CA GLU A 38 7.32 -15.69 10.59
C GLU A 38 8.09 -16.98 10.23
N GLN A 39 7.77 -18.10 10.89
CA GLN A 39 8.41 -19.40 10.63
C GLN A 39 7.84 -20.08 9.37
N LEU A 40 6.58 -19.80 9.03
CA LEU A 40 5.91 -20.36 7.87
C LEU A 40 6.22 -19.59 6.57
N THR A 41 6.45 -18.29 6.68
CA THR A 41 6.73 -17.42 5.53
C THR A 41 8.17 -17.47 5.05
N HIS A 42 9.10 -18.00 5.86
CA HIS A 42 10.53 -18.05 5.53
C HIS A 42 10.83 -18.80 4.22
N SER A 43 10.20 -19.96 4.00
CA SER A 43 10.37 -20.75 2.77
C SER A 43 9.81 -20.02 1.55
N ASP A 44 8.64 -19.39 1.68
CA ASP A 44 8.00 -18.63 0.61
C ASP A 44 8.79 -17.37 0.25
N ILE A 45 9.34 -16.68 1.25
CA ILE A 45 10.22 -15.53 1.08
C ILE A 45 11.48 -15.94 0.32
N ARG A 46 12.13 -17.05 0.71
CA ARG A 46 13.30 -17.58 0.00
C ARG A 46 12.98 -17.89 -1.46
N LEU A 47 11.86 -18.56 -1.71
CA LEU A 47 11.41 -18.87 -3.07
C LEU A 47 11.22 -17.57 -3.87
N TYR A 48 10.45 -16.62 -3.34
CA TYR A 48 10.17 -15.34 -3.98
C TYR A 48 11.45 -14.55 -4.34
N VAL A 49 12.38 -14.41 -3.40
CA VAL A 49 13.66 -13.70 -3.63
C VAL A 49 14.41 -14.38 -4.76
N SER A 50 14.57 -15.71 -4.69
CA SER A 50 15.32 -16.46 -5.69
C SER A 50 14.71 -16.36 -7.09
N GLU A 51 13.38 -16.44 -7.22
CA GLU A 51 12.70 -16.35 -8.51
C GLU A 51 12.83 -14.95 -9.12
N ARG A 52 12.58 -13.91 -8.33
CA ARG A 52 12.67 -12.52 -8.78
C ARG A 52 14.09 -12.14 -9.20
N CYS A 53 15.08 -12.57 -8.45
CA CYS A 53 16.48 -12.36 -8.78
C CYS A 53 16.86 -13.12 -10.06
N ARG A 54 16.45 -14.38 -10.22
CA ARG A 54 16.74 -15.19 -11.42
C ARG A 54 16.05 -14.69 -12.69
N GLN A 55 14.92 -14.00 -12.59
CA GLN A 55 14.27 -13.36 -13.74
C GLN A 55 15.11 -12.21 -14.33
N ASN A 56 16.08 -11.68 -13.58
CA ASN A 56 16.95 -10.61 -14.07
C ASN A 56 18.25 -11.17 -14.66
N ARG A 57 18.43 -11.01 -15.98
CA ARG A 57 19.62 -11.48 -16.73
C ARG A 57 20.96 -11.02 -16.13
N ARG A 58 21.01 -9.81 -15.57
CA ARG A 58 22.24 -9.27 -14.97
C ARG A 58 22.55 -9.90 -13.62
N PHE A 59 21.52 -10.22 -12.82
CA PHE A 59 21.71 -10.97 -11.60
C PHE A 59 22.18 -12.40 -11.87
N VAL A 60 21.65 -13.06 -12.91
CA VAL A 60 22.14 -14.38 -13.34
C VAL A 60 23.63 -14.32 -13.72
N ASN A 61 24.06 -13.27 -14.42
CA ASN A 61 25.49 -13.06 -14.71
C ASN A 61 26.32 -12.83 -13.44
N LEU A 62 25.79 -12.09 -12.47
CA LEU A 62 26.42 -11.90 -11.16
C LEU A 62 26.57 -13.22 -10.41
N LEU A 63 25.55 -14.08 -10.44
CA LEU A 63 25.56 -15.42 -9.85
C LEU A 63 26.62 -16.34 -10.49
N GLN A 64 26.92 -16.15 -11.77
CA GLN A 64 27.99 -16.89 -12.45
C GLN A 64 29.40 -16.36 -12.11
N ARG A 65 29.54 -15.05 -11.92
CA ARG A 65 30.82 -14.41 -11.62
C ARG A 65 31.24 -14.53 -10.15
N GLU A 66 30.28 -14.36 -9.24
CA GLU A 66 30.48 -14.34 -7.79
C GLU A 66 29.40 -15.16 -7.07
N PRO A 67 29.35 -16.49 -7.26
CA PRO A 67 28.25 -17.35 -6.81
C PRO A 67 28.02 -17.30 -5.30
N ASP A 68 29.09 -17.35 -4.50
CA ASP A 68 28.98 -17.38 -3.04
C ASP A 68 28.41 -16.05 -2.53
N ARG A 69 28.96 -14.91 -2.99
CA ARG A 69 28.51 -13.58 -2.56
C ARG A 69 27.09 -13.25 -3.01
N ALA A 70 26.65 -13.81 -4.14
CA ALA A 70 25.28 -13.66 -4.62
C ALA A 70 24.29 -14.50 -3.78
N ARG A 71 24.68 -15.71 -3.37
CA ARG A 71 23.89 -16.54 -2.43
C ARG A 71 23.83 -15.91 -1.04
N ASP A 72 24.94 -15.35 -0.57
CA ASP A 72 24.99 -14.62 0.70
C ASP A 72 24.06 -13.41 0.68
N LEU A 73 23.94 -12.73 -0.47
CA LEU A 73 23.02 -11.62 -0.64
C LEU A 73 21.57 -12.07 -0.54
N GLU A 74 21.19 -13.17 -1.21
CA GLU A 74 19.85 -13.74 -1.10
C GLU A 74 19.55 -14.16 0.35
N ALA A 75 20.50 -14.84 1.01
CA ALA A 75 20.37 -15.25 2.40
C ALA A 75 20.19 -14.05 3.34
N ALA A 76 20.99 -12.98 3.17
CA ALA A 76 20.87 -11.77 3.97
C ALA A 76 19.48 -11.10 3.86
N VAL A 77 18.83 -11.18 2.69
CA VAL A 77 17.46 -10.70 2.52
C VAL A 77 16.48 -11.61 3.27
N VAL A 78 16.60 -12.93 3.10
CA VAL A 78 15.69 -13.89 3.74
C VAL A 78 15.78 -13.80 5.27
N ASP A 79 16.99 -13.80 5.82
CA ASP A 79 17.22 -13.81 7.26
C ASP A 79 16.74 -12.52 7.92
N LYS A 80 16.89 -11.38 7.24
CA LYS A 80 16.47 -10.06 7.75
C LYS A 80 14.98 -9.79 7.56
N ALA A 81 14.28 -10.58 6.75
CA ALA A 81 12.87 -10.36 6.46
C ALA A 81 11.97 -10.44 7.70
N SER A 82 12.35 -11.22 8.72
CA SER A 82 11.54 -11.44 9.93
C SER A 82 10.06 -11.76 9.62
N GLY A 83 9.80 -12.51 8.54
CA GLY A 83 8.45 -12.85 8.08
C GLY A 83 7.67 -11.73 7.35
N LEU A 84 8.25 -10.56 7.17
CA LEU A 84 7.62 -9.38 6.57
C LEU A 84 7.79 -9.40 5.04
N PHE A 85 6.88 -10.06 4.33
CA PHE A 85 6.93 -10.18 2.87
C PHE A 85 6.98 -8.83 2.13
N LEU A 86 6.34 -7.79 2.68
CA LEU A 86 6.40 -6.45 2.11
C LEU A 86 7.80 -5.84 2.17
N TRP A 87 8.53 -6.05 3.26
CA TRP A 87 9.92 -5.62 3.37
C TRP A 87 10.78 -6.32 2.31
N VAL A 88 10.55 -7.62 2.11
CA VAL A 88 11.22 -8.42 1.07
C VAL A 88 10.93 -7.86 -0.32
N TYR A 89 9.67 -7.57 -0.62
CA TYR A 89 9.26 -6.96 -1.88
C TYR A 89 10.03 -5.66 -2.17
N MET A 90 10.13 -4.77 -1.18
CA MET A 90 10.85 -3.50 -1.30
C MET A 90 12.36 -3.70 -1.50
N VAL A 91 12.97 -4.61 -0.73
CA VAL A 91 14.41 -4.89 -0.81
C VAL A 91 14.75 -5.51 -2.16
N VAL A 92 13.98 -6.48 -2.64
CA VAL A 92 14.17 -7.11 -3.95
C VAL A 92 14.01 -6.07 -5.06
N GLY A 93 12.99 -5.20 -5.01
CA GLY A 93 12.85 -4.09 -5.95
C GLY A 93 14.06 -3.15 -5.96
N SER A 94 14.58 -2.79 -4.79
CA SER A 94 15.79 -1.98 -4.63
C SER A 94 17.04 -2.68 -5.20
N LEU A 95 17.21 -3.98 -4.95
CA LEU A 95 18.32 -4.77 -5.50
C LEU A 95 18.28 -4.79 -7.02
N LEU A 96 17.11 -5.05 -7.61
CA LEU A 96 16.92 -5.08 -9.07
C LEU A 96 17.21 -3.71 -9.70
N ALA A 97 16.81 -2.61 -9.05
CA ALA A 97 17.16 -1.26 -9.49
C ALA A 97 18.67 -1.00 -9.43
N GLY A 98 19.36 -1.40 -8.36
CA GLY A 98 20.81 -1.28 -8.25
C GLY A 98 21.56 -2.05 -9.36
N ILE A 99 21.11 -3.27 -9.64
CA ILE A 99 21.66 -4.10 -10.73
C ILE A 99 21.44 -3.45 -12.11
N GLN A 100 20.29 -2.79 -12.31
CA GLN A 100 20.02 -2.02 -13.52
C GLN A 100 20.93 -0.79 -13.64
N ASN A 101 21.29 -0.17 -12.52
CA ASN A 101 22.20 0.97 -12.46
C ASN A 101 23.68 0.58 -12.55
N GLY A 102 24.01 -0.71 -12.47
CA GLY A 102 25.39 -1.21 -12.56
C GLY A 102 26.12 -1.27 -11.22
N ASP A 103 25.40 -1.24 -10.10
CA ASP A 103 25.98 -1.38 -8.76
C ASP A 103 26.78 -2.68 -8.63
N GLY A 104 27.95 -2.58 -7.99
CA GLY A 104 28.74 -3.75 -7.63
C GLY A 104 28.11 -4.55 -6.49
N ILE A 105 28.48 -5.83 -6.34
CA ILE A 105 27.94 -6.72 -5.30
C ILE A 105 28.11 -6.14 -3.88
N ALA A 106 29.20 -5.40 -3.62
CA ALA A 106 29.42 -4.75 -2.33
C ALA A 106 28.38 -3.66 -2.02
N ASP A 107 27.91 -2.93 -3.03
CA ASP A 107 26.86 -1.93 -2.88
C ASP A 107 25.48 -2.58 -2.78
N LEU A 108 25.26 -3.69 -3.49
CA LEU A 108 24.05 -4.48 -3.37
C LEU A 108 23.90 -5.06 -1.95
N HIS A 109 24.97 -5.50 -1.30
CA HIS A 109 24.96 -5.95 0.11
C HIS A 109 24.61 -4.85 1.11
N LYS A 110 24.83 -3.57 0.77
CA LYS A 110 24.41 -2.45 1.63
C LYS A 110 22.91 -2.21 1.58
N ARG A 111 22.23 -2.60 0.49
CA ARG A 111 20.80 -2.31 0.28
C ARG A 111 19.89 -3.00 1.31
N PRO A 112 20.01 -4.31 1.58
CA PRO A 112 19.25 -4.96 2.66
C PRO A 112 19.54 -4.33 4.03
N THR A 113 20.80 -3.93 4.29
CA THR A 113 21.19 -3.32 5.56
C THR A 113 20.60 -1.93 5.75
N ALA A 114 20.58 -1.12 4.69
CA ALA A 114 20.00 0.21 4.70
C ALA A 114 18.49 0.19 4.96
N LEU A 115 17.77 -0.89 4.65
CA LEU A 115 16.36 -1.07 5.01
C LEU A 115 16.24 -1.68 6.42
N PRO A 116 15.74 -0.97 7.44
CA PRO A 116 15.53 -1.59 8.75
C PRO A 116 14.36 -2.58 8.66
N SER A 117 14.37 -3.56 9.55
CA SER A 117 13.31 -4.56 9.69
C SER A 117 12.01 -3.99 10.27
N ASP A 118 12.06 -2.81 10.90
CA ASP A 118 10.88 -2.05 11.27
C ASP A 118 10.30 -1.34 10.04
N LEU A 119 9.05 -1.66 9.68
CA LEU A 119 8.39 -1.20 8.46
C LEU A 119 8.16 0.31 8.43
N GLU A 120 8.30 1.02 9.56
CA GLU A 120 8.17 2.47 9.60
C GLU A 120 9.23 3.18 8.75
N GLN A 121 10.53 2.85 8.84
CA GLN A 121 11.54 3.59 8.07
C GLN A 121 11.58 3.26 6.56
N PRO A 122 11.22 2.05 6.08
CA PRO A 122 10.95 1.78 4.67
C PRO A 122 9.82 2.68 4.13
N PHE A 123 8.70 2.81 4.85
CA PHE A 123 7.63 3.72 4.42
C PHE A 123 8.03 5.20 4.54
N GLU A 124 8.79 5.58 5.57
CA GLU A 124 9.29 6.95 5.72
C GLU A 124 10.25 7.30 4.57
N ARG A 125 11.14 6.39 4.18
CA ARG A 125 11.97 6.60 2.99
C ARG A 125 11.15 6.65 1.73
N LEU A 126 10.17 5.75 1.53
CA LEU A 126 9.30 5.79 0.37
C LEU A 126 8.56 7.14 0.27
N LEU A 127 7.99 7.61 1.38
CA LEU A 127 7.36 8.92 1.49
C LEU A 127 8.34 10.06 1.19
N ASN A 128 9.61 9.94 1.59
CA ASN A 128 10.66 10.92 1.28
C ASN A 128 11.16 10.86 -0.17
N THR A 129 10.93 9.77 -0.90
CA THR A 129 11.24 9.67 -2.35
C THR A 129 10.15 10.25 -3.24
N VAL A 130 9.00 10.64 -2.68
CA VAL A 130 7.96 11.36 -3.42
C VAL A 130 8.54 12.71 -3.83
N GLU A 131 8.48 13.01 -5.12
CA GLU A 131 9.02 14.26 -5.66
C GLU A 131 8.29 15.45 -5.02
N ALA A 132 9.03 16.51 -4.66
CA ALA A 132 8.48 17.66 -3.96
C ALA A 132 7.27 18.27 -4.68
N PHE A 133 7.29 18.26 -6.02
CA PHE A 133 6.17 18.68 -6.87
C PHE A 133 4.87 17.89 -6.63
N TYR A 134 4.97 16.59 -6.35
CA TYR A 134 3.81 15.72 -6.11
C TYR A 134 3.45 15.57 -4.62
N PHE A 135 4.28 16.07 -3.71
CA PHE A 135 4.07 15.87 -2.28
C PHE A 135 2.75 16.50 -1.80
N GLU A 136 2.42 17.71 -2.26
CA GLU A 136 1.14 18.35 -1.94
C GLU A 136 -0.05 17.52 -2.46
N SER A 137 0.04 17.02 -3.70
CA SER A 137 -1.00 16.14 -4.27
C SER A 137 -1.14 14.83 -3.50
N LEU A 138 -0.04 14.27 -3.00
CA LEU A 138 -0.08 13.12 -2.11
C LEU A 138 -0.81 13.46 -0.81
N CYS A 139 -0.54 14.62 -0.22
CA CYS A 139 -1.21 15.07 1.00
C CYS A 139 -2.73 15.21 0.79
N HIS A 140 -3.17 15.80 -0.32
CA HIS A 140 -4.59 15.84 -0.68
C HIS A 140 -5.19 14.45 -0.85
N LEU A 141 -4.51 13.56 -1.57
CA LEU A 141 -4.94 12.17 -1.75
C LEU A 141 -5.09 11.42 -0.42
N MET A 142 -4.16 11.59 0.52
CA MET A 142 -4.25 11.00 1.86
C MET A 142 -5.49 11.48 2.62
N GLN A 143 -5.77 12.77 2.56
CA GLN A 143 -6.97 13.34 3.17
C GLN A 143 -8.24 12.85 2.49
N LEU A 144 -8.29 12.78 1.16
CA LEU A 144 -9.42 12.23 0.41
C LEU A 144 -9.73 10.80 0.83
N VAL A 145 -8.71 9.93 0.90
CA VAL A 145 -8.87 8.53 1.32
C VAL A 145 -9.36 8.42 2.76
N GLN A 146 -8.90 9.30 3.65
CA GLN A 146 -9.30 9.31 5.06
C GLN A 146 -10.72 9.82 5.29
N HIS A 147 -11.15 10.82 4.53
CA HIS A 147 -12.46 11.46 4.68
C HIS A 147 -13.56 10.81 3.82
N ALA A 148 -13.20 9.94 2.87
CA ALA A 148 -14.17 9.22 2.06
C ALA A 148 -15.06 8.32 2.91
N TYR A 149 -16.37 8.39 2.68
CA TYR A 149 -17.37 7.57 3.39
C TYR A 149 -17.22 6.07 3.09
N GLN A 150 -16.79 5.75 1.86
CA GLN A 150 -16.50 4.39 1.38
C GLN A 150 -15.15 4.37 0.68
N PRO A 151 -14.52 3.18 0.49
CA PRO A 151 -13.28 3.07 -0.27
C PRO A 151 -13.37 3.82 -1.60
N LEU A 152 -12.49 4.80 -1.78
CA LEU A 152 -12.55 5.75 -2.89
C LEU A 152 -12.32 5.01 -4.22
N SER A 153 -13.25 5.08 -5.17
CA SER A 153 -13.05 4.50 -6.50
C SER A 153 -12.10 5.36 -7.34
N LEU A 154 -11.41 4.74 -8.30
CA LEU A 154 -10.57 5.43 -9.28
C LEU A 154 -11.37 6.48 -10.06
N LEU A 155 -12.64 6.21 -10.36
CA LEU A 155 -13.50 7.17 -11.05
C LEU A 155 -13.83 8.38 -10.17
N THR A 156 -14.17 8.20 -8.90
CA THR A 156 -14.37 9.34 -7.98
C THR A 156 -13.06 10.11 -7.81
N PHE A 157 -11.93 9.43 -7.64
CA PHE A 157 -10.62 10.06 -7.53
C PHE A 157 -10.25 10.86 -8.79
N TYR A 158 -10.59 10.39 -9.99
CA TYR A 158 -10.38 11.16 -11.22
C TYR A 158 -11.04 12.54 -11.15
N TYR A 159 -12.26 12.60 -10.61
CA TYR A 159 -13.05 13.82 -10.52
C TYR A 159 -12.65 14.78 -9.39
N THR A 160 -11.76 14.38 -8.48
CA THR A 160 -11.27 15.28 -7.42
C THR A 160 -10.25 16.30 -7.94
N ASP A 161 -9.62 16.03 -9.09
CA ASP A 161 -8.69 16.97 -9.75
C ASP A 161 -9.43 18.03 -10.61
N GLU A 162 -10.74 17.90 -10.81
CA GLU A 162 -11.55 18.84 -11.59
C GLU A 162 -12.01 20.05 -10.74
N ALA A 163 -12.05 21.25 -11.34
CA ALA A 163 -12.43 22.49 -10.65
C ALA A 163 -13.75 22.33 -9.89
N VAL A 164 -13.72 22.50 -8.58
CA VAL A 164 -14.80 22.07 -7.67
C VAL A 164 -16.08 22.88 -7.90
N GLU A 165 -15.94 24.13 -8.33
CA GLU A 165 -17.02 25.10 -8.52
C GLU A 165 -18.04 24.67 -9.59
N ASN A 166 -17.63 23.83 -10.55
CA ASN A 166 -18.44 23.50 -11.72
C ASN A 166 -19.27 22.22 -11.55
N ALA A 167 -19.12 21.47 -10.45
CA ALA A 167 -19.71 20.14 -10.34
C ALA A 167 -21.23 20.12 -10.47
N LEU A 168 -21.93 21.19 -10.04
CA LEU A 168 -23.37 21.32 -10.17
C LEU A 168 -23.80 21.67 -11.59
N THR A 169 -23.03 22.48 -12.32
CA THR A 169 -23.32 22.94 -13.68
C THR A 169 -22.87 21.96 -14.76
N ASP A 170 -21.95 21.04 -14.44
CA ASP A 170 -21.46 20.04 -15.40
C ASP A 170 -22.62 19.21 -15.98
N PRO A 171 -22.61 18.91 -17.29
CA PRO A 171 -23.70 18.16 -17.91
C PRO A 171 -23.78 16.72 -17.38
N ILE A 172 -25.00 16.17 -17.34
CA ILE A 172 -25.20 14.74 -17.11
C ILE A 172 -24.69 13.99 -18.35
N ARG A 173 -23.69 13.13 -18.17
CA ARG A 173 -23.07 12.38 -19.26
C ARG A 173 -22.74 10.97 -18.82
N HIS A 174 -23.56 10.02 -19.29
CA HIS A 174 -23.32 8.61 -19.06
C HIS A 174 -22.00 8.17 -19.69
N LEU A 175 -21.22 7.40 -18.93
CA LEU A 175 -19.97 6.82 -19.41
C LEU A 175 -20.21 5.42 -19.93
N GLY A 176 -19.77 5.18 -21.17
CA GLY A 176 -19.69 3.83 -21.72
C GLY A 176 -18.54 3.03 -21.09
N PRO A 177 -18.54 1.69 -21.17
CA PRO A 177 -17.51 0.84 -20.56
C PRO A 177 -16.07 1.20 -20.98
N ILE A 178 -15.87 1.55 -22.26
CA ILE A 178 -14.55 1.93 -22.80
C ILE A 178 -14.05 3.24 -22.15
N GLN A 179 -14.95 4.20 -21.94
CA GLN A 179 -14.60 5.49 -21.31
C GLN A 179 -14.24 5.29 -19.84
N VAL A 180 -15.00 4.48 -19.11
CA VAL A 180 -14.68 4.12 -17.71
C VAL A 180 -13.29 3.49 -17.62
N THR A 181 -12.97 2.54 -18.51
CA THR A 181 -11.64 1.93 -18.55
C THR A 181 -10.53 2.95 -18.79
N HIS A 182 -10.74 3.89 -19.72
CA HIS A 182 -9.75 4.95 -19.99
C HIS A 182 -9.51 5.85 -18.76
N LEU A 183 -10.59 6.30 -18.11
CA LEU A 183 -10.51 7.12 -16.91
C LEU A 183 -9.87 6.37 -15.73
N HIS A 184 -10.18 5.08 -15.58
CA HIS A 184 -9.53 4.23 -14.58
C HIS A 184 -8.02 4.13 -14.79
N GLU A 185 -7.58 3.92 -16.04
CA GLU A 185 -6.15 3.86 -16.36
C GLU A 185 -5.44 5.18 -16.09
N GLU A 186 -6.08 6.31 -16.42
CA GLU A 186 -5.52 7.63 -16.13
C GLU A 186 -5.43 7.90 -14.63
N ALA A 187 -6.52 7.65 -13.89
CA ALA A 187 -6.56 7.77 -12.44
C ALA A 187 -5.52 6.88 -11.75
N ARG A 188 -5.30 5.67 -12.27
CA ARG A 188 -4.29 4.73 -11.76
C ARG A 188 -2.87 5.24 -11.98
N ARG A 189 -2.58 5.81 -13.16
CA ARG A 189 -1.28 6.46 -13.42
C ARG A 189 -1.05 7.63 -12.46
N ARG A 190 -2.08 8.45 -12.22
CA ARG A 190 -2.04 9.58 -11.28
C ARG A 190 -1.82 9.12 -9.84
N LEU A 191 -2.50 8.05 -9.43
CA LEU A 191 -2.33 7.42 -8.12
C LEU A 191 -0.89 6.96 -7.93
N ASN A 192 -0.36 6.20 -8.90
CA ASN A 192 0.98 5.62 -8.83
C ASN A 192 2.08 6.69 -8.80
N SER A 193 1.95 7.79 -9.57
CA SER A 193 2.95 8.86 -9.58
C SER A 193 3.03 9.60 -8.24
N ARG A 194 1.89 9.78 -7.57
CA ARG A 194 1.77 10.53 -6.30
C ARG A 194 2.07 9.65 -5.07
N SER A 195 1.60 8.41 -5.06
CA SER A 195 1.69 7.52 -3.89
C SER A 195 3.00 6.73 -3.82
N LYS A 196 3.72 6.58 -4.95
CA LYS A 196 4.91 5.71 -5.08
C LYS A 196 4.69 4.30 -4.50
N GLY A 197 3.46 3.78 -4.57
CA GLY A 197 3.13 2.44 -4.05
C GLY A 197 2.70 2.40 -2.58
N LEU A 198 2.51 3.54 -1.91
CA LEU A 198 1.83 3.57 -0.60
C LEU A 198 0.34 3.21 -0.71
N LEU A 199 -0.24 3.56 -1.85
CA LEU A 199 -1.60 3.21 -2.24
C LEU A 199 -1.57 2.48 -3.57
N GLU A 200 -2.51 1.56 -3.74
CA GLU A 200 -2.79 0.86 -4.97
C GLU A 200 -4.29 0.85 -5.27
N ALA A 201 -4.64 0.51 -6.49
CA ALA A 201 -6.00 0.11 -6.82
C ALA A 201 -5.90 -1.27 -7.49
N PRO A 202 -6.68 -2.28 -7.14
CA PRO A 202 -6.70 -3.53 -7.90
C PRO A 202 -7.29 -3.33 -9.31
N SER A 203 -7.01 -4.22 -10.25
CA SER A 203 -7.77 -4.32 -11.52
C SER A 203 -9.12 -4.99 -11.25
N SER A 204 -9.99 -4.29 -10.52
CA SER A 204 -11.37 -4.69 -10.29
C SER A 204 -12.32 -3.76 -11.05
N PRO A 205 -13.57 -4.18 -11.35
CA PRO A 205 -14.54 -3.33 -12.03
C PRO A 205 -14.84 -2.03 -11.26
N LYS A 206 -14.79 -2.07 -9.93
CA LYS A 206 -14.96 -0.89 -9.06
C LYS A 206 -13.69 -0.05 -8.95
N GLY A 207 -12.51 -0.64 -9.15
CA GLY A 207 -11.22 0.04 -9.11
C GLY A 207 -11.04 0.84 -7.82
N THR A 208 -11.23 0.24 -6.66
CA THR A 208 -11.14 0.95 -5.38
C THR A 208 -9.70 1.15 -4.94
N ILE A 209 -9.38 2.36 -4.49
CA ILE A 209 -8.10 2.73 -3.91
C ILE A 209 -8.00 2.11 -2.51
N GLN A 210 -6.88 1.46 -2.25
CA GLN A 210 -6.56 0.83 -0.97
C GLN A 210 -5.09 1.05 -0.61
N TYR A 211 -4.77 0.88 0.67
CA TYR A 211 -3.38 0.81 1.10
C TYR A 211 -2.73 -0.44 0.55
N LEU A 212 -1.47 -0.35 0.12
CA LEU A 212 -0.70 -1.52 -0.30
C LEU A 212 -0.68 -2.60 0.78
N HIS A 213 -0.65 -2.20 2.05
CA HIS A 213 -0.67 -3.11 3.18
C HIS A 213 -1.21 -2.44 4.46
N HIS A 214 -1.70 -3.24 5.40
CA HIS A 214 -2.20 -2.71 6.69
C HIS A 214 -1.13 -1.93 7.47
N THR A 215 0.13 -2.38 7.44
CA THR A 215 1.23 -1.65 8.10
C THR A 215 1.55 -0.32 7.43
N ALA A 216 1.30 -0.19 6.12
CA ALA A 216 1.44 1.10 5.43
C ALA A 216 0.36 2.07 5.90
N LYS A 217 -0.87 1.56 6.10
CA LYS A 217 -1.97 2.32 6.69
C LYS A 217 -1.58 2.79 8.10
N ASP A 218 -1.15 1.88 8.97
CA ASP A 218 -0.77 2.21 10.35
C ASP A 218 0.33 3.27 10.42
N PHE A 219 1.36 3.14 9.57
CA PHE A 219 2.43 4.13 9.46
C PHE A 219 1.91 5.51 9.04
N LEU A 220 1.10 5.58 7.96
CA LEU A 220 0.58 6.84 7.43
C LEU A 220 -0.38 7.54 8.39
N HIS A 221 -1.10 6.76 9.21
CA HIS A 221 -2.02 7.23 10.25
C HIS A 221 -1.36 7.45 11.61
N SER A 222 -0.05 7.20 11.74
CA SER A 222 0.66 7.53 12.97
C SER A 222 0.62 9.05 13.21
N PRO A 223 0.49 9.53 14.46
CA PRO A 223 0.30 10.96 14.74
C PRO A 223 1.38 11.85 14.12
N LYS A 224 2.65 11.39 14.14
CA LYS A 224 3.79 12.11 13.55
C LYS A 224 3.65 12.25 12.02
N VAL A 225 3.34 11.15 11.33
CA VAL A 225 3.26 11.14 9.87
C VAL A 225 2.00 11.84 9.40
N TRP A 226 0.88 11.63 10.08
CA TRP A 226 -0.37 12.31 9.76
C TRP A 226 -0.26 13.82 9.90
N ALA A 227 0.39 14.32 10.96
CA ALA A 227 0.67 15.76 11.12
C ALA A 227 1.53 16.32 9.97
N ARG A 228 2.51 15.54 9.48
CA ARG A 228 3.31 15.94 8.31
C ARG A 228 2.47 15.99 7.04
N LEU A 229 1.58 15.02 6.83
CA LEU A 229 0.71 14.96 5.65
C LEU A 229 -0.33 16.09 5.66
N THR A 230 -0.92 16.42 6.81
CA THR A 230 -1.86 17.54 6.89
C THR A 230 -1.16 18.89 6.73
N ALA A 231 0.05 19.05 7.28
CA ALA A 231 0.86 20.27 7.11
C ALA A 231 1.37 20.48 5.68
N GLY A 232 1.46 19.41 4.88
CA GLY A 232 1.89 19.45 3.48
C GLY A 232 0.81 19.88 2.49
N SER A 233 -0.44 20.05 2.94
CA SER A 233 -1.54 20.54 2.12
C SER A 233 -1.70 22.05 2.20
N ASN A 234 -2.21 22.66 1.12
CA ASN A 234 -2.51 24.08 1.14
C ASN A 234 -3.72 24.37 2.06
N ALA A 235 -3.75 25.56 2.66
CA ALA A 235 -4.80 25.97 3.60
C ALA A 235 -6.20 26.12 2.95
N ARG A 236 -6.30 26.06 1.63
CA ARG A 236 -7.56 26.20 0.89
C ARG A 236 -8.19 24.85 0.53
N PHE A 237 -7.45 23.75 0.66
CA PHE A 237 -7.93 22.43 0.31
C PHE A 237 -8.86 21.90 1.41
N ASP A 238 -10.08 21.56 1.01
CA ASP A 238 -11.05 20.85 1.85
C ASP A 238 -11.39 19.52 1.19
N ALA A 239 -11.01 18.42 1.85
CA ALA A 239 -11.25 17.08 1.36
C ALA A 239 -12.75 16.76 1.21
N ASN A 240 -13.59 17.24 2.14
CA ASN A 240 -15.04 17.00 2.07
C ASN A 240 -15.66 17.74 0.89
N TYR A 241 -15.22 18.98 0.64
CA TYR A 241 -15.68 19.76 -0.50
C TYR A 241 -15.29 19.10 -1.84
N ALA A 242 -14.03 18.68 -1.96
CA ALA A 242 -13.54 17.97 -3.14
C ALA A 242 -14.27 16.64 -3.36
N LEU A 243 -14.50 15.86 -2.30
CA LEU A 243 -15.25 14.61 -2.35
C LEU A 243 -16.70 14.84 -2.76
N ALA A 244 -17.39 15.82 -2.18
CA ALA A 244 -18.78 16.13 -2.51
C ALA A 244 -18.94 16.43 -4.00
N SER A 245 -18.08 17.28 -4.54
CA SER A 245 -18.01 17.58 -5.98
C SER A 245 -17.74 16.34 -6.82
N ALA A 246 -16.76 15.53 -6.45
CA ALA A 246 -16.41 14.31 -7.17
C ALA A 246 -17.55 13.28 -7.16
N TYR A 247 -18.26 13.13 -6.04
CA TYR A 247 -19.44 12.26 -5.95
C TYR A 247 -20.57 12.75 -6.84
N ILE A 248 -20.85 14.05 -6.89
CA ILE A 248 -21.85 14.62 -7.80
C ILE A 248 -21.49 14.30 -9.26
N ARG A 249 -20.23 14.49 -9.66
CA ARG A 249 -19.76 14.16 -11.01
C ARG A 249 -19.89 12.68 -11.31
N HIS A 250 -19.49 11.82 -10.38
CA HIS A 250 -19.63 10.38 -10.54
C HIS A 250 -21.10 9.99 -10.71
N LEU A 251 -22.02 10.51 -9.88
CA LEU A 251 -23.47 10.27 -10.02
C LEU A 251 -24.00 10.66 -11.40
N LYS A 252 -23.55 11.78 -11.95
CA LYS A 252 -23.90 12.25 -13.31
C LYS A 252 -23.44 11.32 -14.44
N THR A 253 -22.59 10.34 -14.14
CA THR A 253 -22.11 9.34 -15.11
C THR A 253 -22.82 7.99 -15.02
N LEU A 254 -23.57 7.73 -13.95
CA LEU A 254 -24.26 6.47 -13.74
C LEU A 254 -25.43 6.32 -14.71
N ASN A 255 -25.62 5.13 -15.27
CA ASN A 255 -26.82 4.80 -16.05
C ASN A 255 -28.01 4.57 -15.10
N SER A 256 -29.17 5.17 -15.40
CA SER A 256 -30.39 5.05 -14.60
C SER A 256 -30.88 3.61 -14.40
N SER A 257 -30.45 2.66 -15.24
CA SER A 257 -30.79 1.23 -15.13
C SER A 257 -29.97 0.44 -14.09
N ARG A 258 -28.92 1.03 -13.50
CA ARG A 258 -28.05 0.36 -12.52
C ARG A 258 -28.42 0.59 -11.05
N MET A 259 -29.34 1.50 -10.74
CA MET A 259 -29.75 1.76 -9.35
C MET A 259 -30.60 0.63 -8.73
N ALA A 260 -30.93 -0.43 -9.49
CA ALA A 260 -31.74 -1.55 -9.03
C ALA A 260 -30.96 -2.68 -8.34
N THR A 261 -29.62 -2.63 -8.27
CA THR A 261 -28.81 -3.79 -7.84
C THR A 261 -27.75 -3.53 -6.78
N GLU A 262 -27.67 -2.36 -6.16
CA GLU A 262 -26.83 -2.16 -4.97
C GLU A 262 -27.71 -1.83 -3.76
N GLU A 263 -28.07 -2.88 -3.00
CA GLU A 263 -28.65 -2.76 -1.66
C GLU A 263 -27.66 -2.07 -0.71
N PHE A 264 -28.22 -1.22 0.14
CA PHE A 264 -27.59 -0.38 1.15
C PHE A 264 -26.69 -1.12 2.14
#